data_AF-A0A1E7HDC1-F1
#
_entry.id   AF-A0A1E7HDC1-F1
#
_cell.length_a   1.000
_cell.length_b   1.000
_cell.length_c   1.000
_cell.angle_alpha   90.00
_cell.angle_beta   90.00
_cell.angle_gamma   90.00
#
_symmetry.space_group_name_H-M   'P 1'
#
loop_
_entity.id
_entity.type
_entity.pdbx_description
1 polymer ?
#
loop_
_entity_poly.entity_id
_entity_poly.type
_entity_poly.pdbx_seq_one_letter_code
_entity_poly.pdbx_strand_id
1 'polypeptide(L)'
;MNLKIEGDVTGPCLTCHEKEGKQLKAHPSAHTDVACSECHVKHRFIPDCMECHTKHTEDMNLESCLACHPVHTPLEITYGDDTASHYCTSCHEDAGTLLKNNNTKHKDLSCVYCHRVKHKTVPSCVSCKIPHGKPHPAKMLEKFPECGQCHGIAHNIQK
;
A
#
# COMPACT_ATOMS: atom_id res chain seq x y z
N MET A 1 -19.32 20.78 22.02
CA MET A 1 -19.20 20.01 23.27
C MET A 1 -17.74 19.63 23.41
N ASN A 2 -17.01 20.33 24.28
CA ASN A 2 -15.57 20.12 24.51
C ASN A 2 -15.39 19.16 25.69
N LEU A 3 -15.70 17.88 25.45
CA LEU A 3 -15.46 16.83 26.44
C LEU A 3 -14.06 16.28 26.21
N LYS A 4 -13.18 16.42 27.20
CA LYS A 4 -11.90 15.72 27.25
C LYS A 4 -12.18 14.30 27.73
N ILE A 5 -11.67 13.30 27.01
CA ILE A 5 -11.84 11.90 27.35
C ILE A 5 -10.62 11.49 28.16
N GLU A 6 -10.83 10.89 29.33
CA GLU A 6 -9.76 10.46 30.24
C GLU A 6 -9.92 8.97 30.57
N GLY A 7 -8.80 8.23 30.62
CA GLY A 7 -8.74 6.78 30.84
C GLY A 7 -8.93 5.93 29.57
N ASP A 8 -8.85 4.60 29.73
CA ASP A 8 -9.07 3.61 28.67
C ASP A 8 -10.58 3.42 28.40
N VAL A 9 -11.10 4.13 27.39
CA VAL A 9 -12.53 4.22 27.08
C VAL A 9 -12.80 3.73 25.66
N THR A 10 -13.37 2.53 25.54
CA THR A 10 -13.81 1.94 24.26
C THR A 10 -15.32 1.75 24.20
N GLY A 11 -15.93 1.17 25.23
CA GLY A 11 -17.36 0.80 25.23
C GLY A 11 -18.32 1.93 24.83
N PRO A 12 -18.26 3.13 25.47
CA PRO A 12 -19.11 4.26 25.11
C PRO A 12 -18.94 4.72 23.65
N CYS A 13 -17.73 4.70 23.12
CA CYS A 13 -17.42 5.11 21.75
C CYS A 13 -18.16 4.23 20.74
N LEU A 14 -18.19 2.91 20.98
CA LEU A 14 -18.81 1.92 20.10
C LEU A 14 -20.34 1.99 20.03
N THR A 15 -20.99 2.72 20.93
CA THR A 15 -22.45 2.95 20.85
C THR A 15 -22.84 3.77 19.61
N CYS A 16 -21.92 4.60 19.11
CA CYS A 16 -22.09 5.40 17.89
C CYS A 16 -21.09 5.02 16.78
N HIS A 17 -19.91 4.50 17.15
CA HIS A 17 -18.81 4.13 16.25
C HIS A 17 -18.65 2.60 16.13
N GLU A 18 -19.77 1.90 15.98
CA GLU A 18 -19.77 0.43 15.89
C GLU A 18 -18.98 -0.07 14.67
N LYS A 19 -19.01 0.69 13.56
CA LYS A 19 -18.30 0.36 12.33
C LYS A 19 -16.80 0.27 12.56
N GLU A 20 -16.22 1.25 13.23
CA GLU A 20 -14.80 1.34 13.52
C GLU A 20 -14.36 0.19 14.43
N GLY A 21 -15.16 -0.15 15.45
CA GLY A 21 -14.91 -1.33 16.29
C GLY A 21 -14.99 -2.64 15.50
N LYS A 22 -15.93 -2.78 14.56
CA LYS A 22 -16.01 -3.94 13.66
C LYS A 22 -14.79 -4.02 12.73
N GLN A 23 -14.27 -2.89 12.26
CA GLN A 23 -13.09 -2.85 11.40
C GLN A 23 -11.85 -3.38 12.13
N LEU A 24 -11.57 -2.87 13.34
CA LEU A 24 -10.44 -3.33 14.16
C LEU A 24 -10.56 -4.81 14.51
N LYS A 25 -11.77 -5.28 14.87
CA LYS A 25 -12.01 -6.69 15.16
C LYS A 25 -11.81 -7.61 13.94
N ALA A 26 -12.23 -7.15 12.76
CA ALA A 26 -12.13 -7.92 11.52
C ALA A 26 -10.73 -7.89 10.89
N HIS A 27 -9.93 -6.85 11.19
CA HIS A 27 -8.58 -6.66 10.66
C HIS A 27 -7.60 -6.41 11.83
N PRO A 28 -7.27 -7.45 12.60
CA PRO A 28 -6.41 -7.30 13.77
C PRO A 28 -5.06 -6.66 13.44
N SER A 29 -4.65 -5.72 14.27
CA SER A 29 -3.36 -5.04 14.21
C SER A 29 -2.98 -4.59 15.63
N ALA A 30 -1.81 -3.97 15.80
CA ALA A 30 -1.42 -3.41 17.10
C ALA A 30 -2.45 -2.38 17.65
N HIS A 31 -3.23 -1.75 16.76
CA HIS A 31 -4.31 -0.82 17.16
C HIS A 31 -5.57 -1.53 17.67
N THR A 32 -5.67 -2.86 17.58
CA THR A 32 -6.81 -3.59 18.14
C THR A 32 -6.74 -3.66 19.67
N ASP A 33 -5.53 -3.59 20.23
CA ASP A 33 -5.28 -3.73 21.66
C ASP A 33 -5.21 -2.38 22.39
N VAL A 34 -5.37 -1.25 21.69
CA VAL A 34 -5.41 0.09 22.28
C VAL A 34 -6.84 0.57 22.46
N ALA A 35 -7.14 1.28 23.54
CA ALA A 35 -8.46 1.87 23.74
C ALA A 35 -8.69 3.04 22.75
N CYS A 36 -9.95 3.29 22.39
CA CYS A 36 -10.26 4.36 21.43
C CYS A 36 -9.78 5.74 21.90
N SER A 37 -9.81 5.98 23.21
CA SER A 37 -9.40 7.21 23.88
C SER A 37 -7.89 7.47 23.87
N GLU A 38 -7.07 6.43 23.66
CA GLU A 38 -5.60 6.58 23.60
C GLU A 38 -5.17 7.44 22.42
N CYS A 39 -5.92 7.38 21.32
CA CYS A 39 -5.72 8.26 20.17
C CYS A 39 -6.77 9.39 20.13
N HIS A 40 -8.05 9.10 20.42
CA HIS A 40 -9.12 10.10 20.40
C HIS A 40 -9.35 10.74 21.77
N VAL A 41 -8.44 11.62 22.17
CA VAL A 41 -8.45 12.30 23.48
C VAL A 41 -9.59 13.31 23.68
N LYS A 42 -10.28 13.69 22.59
CA LYS A 42 -11.48 14.54 22.62
C LYS A 42 -12.43 14.13 21.51
N HIS A 43 -13.73 14.31 21.73
CA HIS A 43 -14.72 13.96 20.72
C HIS A 43 -14.58 14.84 19.46
N ARG A 44 -14.78 14.24 18.27
CA ARG A 44 -14.59 14.87 16.94
C ARG A 44 -13.18 15.38 16.65
N PHE A 45 -12.17 14.72 17.22
CA PHE A 45 -10.77 15.00 16.93
C PHE A 45 -10.15 13.85 16.17
N ILE A 46 -9.40 14.20 15.13
CA ILE A 46 -8.55 13.28 14.39
C ILE A 46 -7.14 13.47 14.94
N PRO A 47 -6.54 12.42 15.54
CA PRO A 47 -5.18 12.48 16.07
C PRO A 47 -4.15 12.58 14.94
N ASP A 48 -2.97 13.10 15.28
CA ASP A 48 -1.82 13.03 14.38
C ASP A 48 -1.15 11.65 14.54
N CYS A 49 -1.07 10.90 13.44
CA CYS A 49 -0.45 9.58 13.43
C CYS A 49 1.05 9.65 13.79
N MET A 50 1.69 10.80 13.54
CA MET A 50 3.12 11.01 13.74
C MET A 50 3.50 11.24 15.20
N GLU A 51 2.54 11.30 16.12
CA GLU A 51 2.82 11.26 17.56
C GLU A 51 3.43 9.92 17.99
N CYS A 52 3.18 8.84 17.23
CA CYS A 52 3.69 7.50 17.53
C CYS A 52 4.38 6.80 16.34
N HIS A 53 4.10 7.20 15.09
CA HIS A 53 4.65 6.56 13.89
C HIS A 53 5.67 7.45 13.19
N THR A 54 6.66 6.81 12.56
CA THR A 54 7.60 7.50 11.67
C THR A 54 7.11 7.40 10.23
N LYS A 55 7.11 8.53 9.52
CA LYS A 55 6.82 8.62 8.09
C LYS A 55 7.84 7.84 7.24
N HIS A 56 7.39 7.26 6.14
CA HIS A 56 8.27 6.47 5.25
C HIS A 56 9.18 7.34 4.40
N THR A 57 8.76 8.56 4.07
CA THR A 57 9.57 9.61 3.45
C THR A 57 9.31 10.95 4.13
N GLU A 58 10.28 11.86 4.10
CA GLU A 58 10.19 13.12 4.83
C GLU A 58 9.04 14.03 4.39
N ASP A 59 8.63 13.92 3.13
CA ASP A 59 7.57 14.72 2.50
C ASP A 59 6.15 14.20 2.77
N MET A 60 5.99 13.03 3.39
CA MET A 60 4.66 12.51 3.73
C MET A 60 3.99 13.33 4.83
N ASN A 61 2.72 13.64 4.61
CA ASN A 61 1.81 14.21 5.61
C ASN A 61 0.66 13.22 5.89
N LEU A 62 -0.27 13.61 6.79
CA LEU A 62 -1.41 12.77 7.15
C LEU A 62 -2.24 12.32 5.93
N GLU A 63 -2.48 13.20 4.95
CA GLU A 63 -3.23 12.85 3.74
C GLU A 63 -2.49 11.78 2.92
N SER A 64 -1.17 11.91 2.76
CA SER A 64 -0.33 10.89 2.11
C SER A 64 -0.36 9.56 2.86
N CYS A 65 -0.40 9.58 4.19
CA CYS A 65 -0.53 8.37 4.99
C CYS A 65 -1.87 7.67 4.76
N LEU A 66 -2.96 8.45 4.78
CA LEU A 66 -4.32 7.94 4.59
C LEU A 66 -4.60 7.47 3.16
N ALA A 67 -3.83 7.96 2.18
CA ALA A 67 -3.87 7.46 0.82
C ALA A 67 -3.44 5.97 0.73
N CYS A 68 -2.63 5.51 1.69
CA CYS A 68 -2.09 4.15 1.74
C CYS A 68 -2.68 3.29 2.87
N HIS A 69 -2.83 3.87 4.06
CA HIS A 69 -3.17 3.19 5.31
C HIS A 69 -4.52 3.67 5.85
N PRO A 70 -5.59 2.85 5.79
CA PRO A 70 -6.84 3.18 6.45
C PRO A 70 -6.71 3.05 7.98
N VAL A 71 -7.16 4.05 8.73
CA VAL A 71 -6.91 4.20 10.20
C VAL A 71 -7.35 3.04 11.10
N HIS A 72 -8.41 2.32 10.76
CA HIS A 72 -8.91 1.18 11.56
C HIS A 72 -8.68 -0.18 10.89
N THR A 73 -7.98 -0.18 9.75
CA THR A 73 -7.51 -1.37 9.05
C THR A 73 -6.12 -1.08 8.46
N PRO A 74 -5.13 -0.65 9.27
CA PRO A 74 -3.89 -0.05 8.76
C PRO A 74 -3.02 -1.02 7.96
N LEU A 75 -3.27 -2.34 8.07
CA LEU A 75 -2.59 -3.39 7.32
C LEU A 75 -3.21 -3.67 5.94
N GLU A 76 -4.43 -3.20 5.69
CA GLU A 76 -5.09 -3.29 4.38
C GLU A 76 -4.60 -2.16 3.46
N ILE A 77 -3.33 -2.22 3.10
CA ILE A 77 -2.66 -1.17 2.34
C ILE A 77 -3.17 -1.14 0.90
N THR A 78 -3.73 -0.01 0.50
CA THR A 78 -4.25 0.27 -0.84
C THR A 78 -3.78 1.64 -1.30
N TYR A 79 -3.63 1.90 -2.59
CA TYR A 79 -3.13 3.18 -3.08
C TYR A 79 -3.70 3.52 -4.46
N GLY A 80 -3.67 4.80 -4.83
CA GLY A 80 -4.15 5.31 -6.11
C GLY A 80 -3.14 5.17 -7.25
N ASP A 81 -3.61 5.32 -8.48
CA ASP A 81 -2.79 5.27 -9.70
C ASP A 81 -1.83 6.47 -9.85
N ASP A 82 -2.01 7.50 -9.03
CA ASP A 82 -1.22 8.72 -8.94
C ASP A 82 -0.16 8.68 -7.82
N THR A 83 -0.09 7.58 -7.06
CA THR A 83 0.89 7.42 -5.98
C THR A 83 2.31 7.49 -6.51
N ALA A 84 3.10 8.42 -5.96
CA ALA A 84 4.47 8.65 -6.40
C ALA A 84 5.38 7.44 -6.14
N SER A 85 6.19 7.06 -7.13
CA SER A 85 7.09 5.90 -7.02
C SER A 85 8.07 5.99 -5.86
N HIS A 86 8.49 7.19 -5.42
CA HIS A 86 9.45 7.32 -4.33
C HIS A 86 8.90 6.86 -2.97
N TYR A 87 7.58 6.91 -2.78
CA TYR A 87 6.91 6.31 -1.62
C TYR A 87 7.02 4.78 -1.60
N CYS A 88 7.18 4.14 -2.76
CA CYS A 88 7.41 2.70 -2.84
C CYS A 88 8.89 2.39 -2.62
N THR A 89 9.80 3.18 -3.21
CA THR A 89 11.24 2.91 -3.15
C THR A 89 11.86 3.20 -1.79
N SER A 90 11.18 3.89 -0.87
CA SER A 90 11.63 4.04 0.51
C SER A 90 11.79 2.69 1.23
N CYS A 91 10.99 1.70 0.86
CA CYS A 91 11.12 0.31 1.35
C CYS A 91 11.62 -0.65 0.26
N HIS A 92 11.43 -0.32 -1.02
CA HIS A 92 11.82 -1.14 -2.17
C HIS A 92 12.96 -0.51 -2.97
N GLU A 93 14.05 -0.14 -2.29
CA GLU A 93 15.20 0.55 -2.90
C GLU A 93 15.82 -0.27 -4.03
N ASP A 94 16.03 -1.58 -3.83
CA ASP A 94 16.61 -2.47 -4.83
C ASP A 94 15.77 -2.53 -6.10
N ALA A 95 14.44 -2.65 -5.96
CA ALA A 95 13.52 -2.69 -7.09
C ALA A 95 13.53 -1.37 -7.86
N GLY A 96 13.52 -0.24 -7.16
CA GLY A 96 13.63 1.09 -7.75
C GLY A 96 14.94 1.29 -8.49
N THR A 97 16.05 0.84 -7.90
CA THR A 97 17.39 0.92 -8.49
C THR A 97 17.50 0.07 -9.75
N LEU A 98 17.04 -1.19 -9.69
CA LEU A 98 17.02 -2.09 -10.84
C LEU A 98 16.19 -1.50 -11.99
N LEU A 99 14.98 -1.01 -11.69
CA LEU A 99 14.08 -0.44 -12.70
C LEU A 99 14.70 0.80 -13.35
N LYS A 100 15.23 1.73 -12.54
CA LYS A 100 15.87 2.96 -13.01
C LYS A 100 17.08 2.67 -13.91
N ASN A 101 17.88 1.65 -13.57
CA ASN A 101 19.09 1.28 -14.30
C ASN A 101 18.83 0.38 -15.52
N ASN A 102 17.58 -0.06 -15.73
CA ASN A 102 17.23 -0.88 -16.87
C ASN A 102 17.32 -0.07 -18.19
N ASN A 103 17.54 -0.77 -19.31
CA ASN A 103 17.61 -0.22 -20.65
C ASN A 103 16.32 -0.41 -21.48
N THR A 104 15.29 -1.05 -20.92
CA THR A 104 13.97 -1.18 -21.56
C THR A 104 13.07 0.03 -21.28
N LYS A 105 12.01 0.20 -22.08
CA LYS A 105 11.00 1.26 -21.88
C LYS A 105 10.23 1.13 -20.56
N HIS A 106 10.29 -0.02 -19.88
CA HIS A 106 9.60 -0.21 -18.61
C HIS A 106 10.16 0.68 -17.49
N LYS A 107 11.42 1.12 -17.61
CA LYS A 107 12.06 2.00 -16.62
C LYS A 107 11.33 3.32 -16.39
N ASP A 108 10.55 3.76 -17.38
CA ASP A 108 9.83 5.03 -17.35
C ASP A 108 8.41 4.88 -16.73
N LEU A 109 8.01 3.66 -16.37
CA LEU A 109 6.71 3.40 -15.73
C LEU A 109 6.75 3.68 -14.23
N SER A 110 5.66 4.24 -13.70
CA SER A 110 5.48 4.35 -12.24
C SER A 110 5.26 2.97 -11.61
N CYS A 111 5.58 2.84 -10.32
CA CYS A 111 5.36 1.59 -9.59
C CYS A 111 3.89 1.15 -9.67
N VAL A 112 2.98 2.10 -9.48
CA VAL A 112 1.53 1.86 -9.47
C VAL A 112 0.93 1.55 -10.83
N TYR A 113 1.63 1.85 -11.92
CA TYR A 113 1.20 1.43 -13.26
C TYR A 113 1.08 -0.10 -13.37
N CYS A 114 2.04 -0.80 -12.76
CA CYS A 114 2.09 -2.27 -12.73
C CYS A 114 1.44 -2.81 -11.44
N HIS A 115 1.91 -2.33 -10.28
CA HIS A 115 1.41 -2.75 -8.98
C HIS A 115 0.17 -1.93 -8.63
N ARG A 116 -1.01 -2.38 -9.05
CA ARG A 116 -2.24 -1.57 -8.97
C ARG A 116 -3.03 -1.83 -7.70
N VAL A 117 -3.68 -0.78 -7.20
CA VAL A 117 -4.75 -0.77 -6.19
C VAL A 117 -4.35 -1.24 -4.80
N LYS A 118 -3.74 -2.42 -4.67
CA LYS A 118 -3.48 -3.08 -3.39
C LYS A 118 -2.01 -3.49 -3.28
N HIS A 119 -1.42 -3.22 -2.12
CA HIS A 119 -0.07 -3.70 -1.82
C HIS A 119 0.04 -5.23 -1.95
N LYS A 120 1.24 -5.71 -2.31
CA LYS A 120 1.53 -7.12 -2.68
C LYS A 120 0.85 -7.63 -3.95
N THR A 121 0.12 -6.79 -4.69
CA THR A 121 -0.35 -7.15 -6.04
C THR A 121 0.83 -7.19 -6.99
N VAL A 122 1.09 -8.35 -7.59
CA VAL A 122 2.09 -8.51 -8.66
C VAL A 122 1.36 -8.95 -9.93
N PRO A 123 1.29 -8.09 -10.96
CA PRO A 123 0.62 -8.45 -12.19
C PRO A 123 1.45 -9.45 -13.01
N SER A 124 0.77 -10.21 -13.87
CA SER A 124 1.45 -10.98 -14.93
C SER A 124 1.98 -10.04 -16.03
N CYS A 125 3.07 -10.43 -16.69
CA CYS A 125 3.66 -9.69 -17.83
C CYS A 125 2.66 -9.45 -18.97
N VAL A 126 1.69 -10.35 -19.16
CA VAL A 126 0.67 -10.27 -20.22
C VAL A 126 -0.59 -9.47 -19.82
N SER A 127 -0.60 -8.89 -18.62
CA SER A 127 -1.71 -8.05 -18.16
C SER A 127 -1.78 -6.69 -18.88
N CYS A 128 -0.65 -6.21 -19.42
CA CYS A 128 -0.56 -4.95 -20.14
C CYS A 128 -0.87 -5.14 -21.63
N LYS A 129 -1.98 -4.57 -22.10
CA LYS A 129 -2.44 -4.74 -23.49
C LYS A 129 -1.60 -4.01 -24.55
N ILE A 130 -0.66 -3.14 -24.17
CA ILE A 130 0.22 -2.44 -25.11
C ILE A 130 1.65 -2.40 -24.55
N PRO A 131 2.67 -2.96 -25.24
CA PRO A 131 2.59 -3.73 -26.47
C PRO A 131 2.42 -5.26 -26.30
N HIS A 132 2.41 -5.82 -25.09
CA HIS A 132 2.64 -7.28 -24.93
C HIS A 132 1.35 -8.08 -24.67
N GLY A 133 0.82 -8.69 -25.74
CA GLY A 133 -0.08 -9.85 -25.64
C GLY A 133 0.71 -11.14 -25.36
N LYS A 134 0.53 -12.17 -26.19
CA LYS A 134 1.33 -13.39 -26.17
C LYS A 134 2.41 -13.29 -27.26
N PRO A 135 3.65 -12.85 -26.95
CA PRO A 135 4.68 -12.62 -27.96
C PRO A 135 5.24 -13.92 -28.57
N HIS A 136 5.06 -15.05 -27.87
CA HIS A 136 5.51 -16.37 -28.31
C HIS A 136 4.34 -17.29 -28.70
N PRO A 137 4.60 -18.33 -29.53
CA PRO A 137 3.60 -19.35 -29.85
C PRO A 137 3.07 -20.07 -28.61
N ALA A 138 1.82 -20.54 -28.66
CA ALA A 138 1.15 -21.19 -27.53
C ALA A 138 1.97 -22.36 -26.93
N LYS A 139 2.59 -23.19 -27.77
CA LYS A 139 3.43 -24.32 -27.30
C LYS A 139 4.62 -23.88 -26.46
N MET A 140 5.19 -22.70 -26.72
CA MET A 140 6.31 -22.17 -25.95
C MET A 140 5.84 -21.63 -24.61
N LEU A 141 4.71 -20.93 -24.59
CA LEU A 141 4.11 -20.41 -23.36
C LEU A 141 3.56 -21.51 -22.45
N GLU A 142 3.12 -22.63 -23.03
CA GLU A 142 2.71 -23.82 -22.28
C GLU A 142 3.91 -24.49 -21.61
N LYS A 143 5.06 -24.54 -22.30
CA LYS A 143 6.29 -25.14 -21.76
C LYS A 143 7.03 -24.21 -20.79
N PHE A 144 6.95 -22.89 -20.98
CA PHE A 144 7.62 -21.86 -20.21
C PHE A 144 6.60 -20.79 -19.77
N PRO A 145 5.84 -21.04 -18.68
CA PRO A 145 4.77 -20.14 -18.24
C PRO A 145 5.32 -18.84 -17.62
N GLU A 146 6.55 -18.88 -17.10
CA GLU A 146 7.21 -17.74 -16.45
C GLU A 146 8.14 -17.02 -17.43
N CYS A 147 7.72 -15.84 -17.89
CA CYS A 147 8.50 -15.03 -18.84
C CYS A 147 9.92 -14.74 -18.33
N GLY A 148 10.08 -14.63 -17.02
CA GLY A 148 11.36 -14.30 -16.39
C GLY A 148 12.42 -15.39 -16.45
N GLN A 149 12.06 -16.60 -16.89
CA GLN A 149 13.04 -17.66 -17.18
C GLN A 149 14.01 -17.27 -18.29
N CYS A 150 13.60 -16.39 -19.21
CA CYS A 150 14.45 -15.87 -20.27
C CYS A 150 14.60 -14.35 -20.22
N HIS A 151 13.55 -13.64 -19.81
CA HIS A 151 13.51 -12.17 -19.84
C HIS A 151 13.85 -11.51 -18.50
N GLY A 152 14.20 -12.27 -17.45
CA GLY A 152 14.44 -11.70 -16.12
C GLY A 152 13.17 -11.16 -15.44
N ILE A 153 13.33 -10.31 -14.43
CA ILE A 153 12.20 -9.79 -13.63
C ILE A 153 11.66 -8.48 -14.19
N ALA A 154 10.44 -8.09 -13.82
CA ALA A 154 9.81 -6.85 -14.30
C ALA A 154 10.66 -5.59 -14.07
N HIS A 155 11.39 -5.54 -12.96
CA HIS A 155 12.31 -4.43 -12.63
C HIS A 155 13.64 -4.50 -13.39
N ASN A 156 13.97 -5.62 -14.03
CA ASN A 156 15.23 -5.80 -14.77
C ASN A 156 15.03 -6.73 -15.97
N ILE A 157 14.12 -6.34 -16.87
CA ILE A 157 13.83 -7.10 -18.08
C ILE A 157 15.06 -7.13 -18.99
N GLN A 158 15.48 -8.34 -19.37
CA GLN A 158 16.57 -8.63 -20.30
C GLN A 158 16.00 -8.94 -21.70
N LYS A 159 16.70 -8.49 -22.73
CA LYS A 159 16.35 -8.73 -24.14
C LYS A 159 17.09 -9.95 -24.67
#